data_AF-A0A378N6M0-F1
#
_entry.id   AF-A0A378N6M0-F1
#
_cell.length_a   1.000
_cell.length_b   1.000
_cell.length_c   1.000
_cell.angle_alpha   90.00
_cell.angle_beta   90.00
_cell.angle_gamma   90.00
#
_symmetry.space_group_name_H-M   'P 1'
#
loop_
_entity.id
_entity.type
_entity.pdbx_description
1 polymer ?
#
loop_
_entity_poly.entity_id
_entity_poly.type
_entity_poly.pdbx_seq_one_letter_code
_entity_poly.pdbx_strand_id
1 'polypeptide(L)'
;MTKYDDKIQHAFSENGLLSQNISGFRPRQAQLEMAQVVAKAVKFATPVVVEAGTGTGKTFAYLVPALLSGKKTILSTGSKNLQDQLFNRDLPTIQKALKYKGKIALLKGRANYLCLERLDQVTAMGVLGINPFLPI
;
A
#
# COMPACT_ATOMS: atom_id res chain seq x y z
N MET A 1 -3.12 6.91 26.78
CA MET A 1 -2.81 6.45 25.39
C MET A 1 -3.87 7.00 24.45
N THR A 2 -3.55 7.38 23.21
CA THR A 2 -4.60 7.90 22.30
C THR A 2 -5.28 6.74 21.55
N LYS A 3 -6.58 6.91 21.20
CA LYS A 3 -7.37 5.93 20.42
C LYS A 3 -6.68 5.44 19.14
N TYR A 4 -5.75 6.22 18.59
CA TYR A 4 -4.92 5.85 17.45
C TYR A 4 -3.83 4.83 17.82
N ASP A 5 -3.10 5.06 18.91
CA ASP A 5 -2.04 4.17 19.40
C ASP A 5 -2.63 2.80 19.81
N ASP A 6 -3.78 2.82 20.51
CA ASP A 6 -4.47 1.61 20.94
C ASP A 6 -4.92 0.75 19.75
N LYS A 7 -5.41 1.39 18.67
CA LYS A 7 -5.78 0.68 17.44
C LYS A 7 -4.58 0.01 16.77
N ILE A 8 -3.40 0.63 16.82
CA ILE A 8 -2.18 0.05 16.25
C ILE A 8 -1.75 -1.15 17.08
N GLN A 9 -1.68 -1.01 18.40
CA GLN A 9 -1.34 -2.12 19.29
C GLN A 9 -2.32 -3.28 19.12
N HIS A 10 -3.61 -2.99 19.05
CA HIS A 10 -4.64 -4.00 18.79
C HIS A 10 -4.54 -4.61 17.38
N ALA A 11 -4.07 -3.88 16.36
CA ALA A 11 -3.91 -4.45 15.02
C ALA A 11 -2.87 -5.57 15.00
N PHE A 12 -1.76 -5.41 15.73
CA PHE A 12 -0.62 -6.33 15.74
C PHE A 12 -0.64 -7.36 16.88
N SER A 13 -1.66 -7.38 17.75
CA SER A 13 -1.74 -8.35 18.85
C SER A 13 -2.09 -9.76 18.36
N GLU A 14 -1.86 -10.78 19.20
CA GLU A 14 -2.18 -12.19 18.89
C GLU A 14 -3.64 -12.39 18.49
N ASN A 15 -4.56 -11.68 19.15
CA ASN A 15 -5.99 -11.68 18.82
C ASN A 15 -6.40 -10.44 18.03
N GLY A 16 -5.45 -9.78 17.37
CA GLY A 16 -5.63 -8.51 16.69
C GLY A 16 -6.26 -8.59 15.31
N LEU A 17 -6.52 -7.42 14.71
CA LEU A 17 -7.13 -7.33 13.37
C LEU A 17 -6.33 -8.09 12.31
N LEU A 18 -4.99 -8.02 12.35
CA LEU A 18 -4.15 -8.71 11.38
C LEU A 18 -4.19 -10.23 11.60
N SER A 19 -4.02 -10.68 12.84
CA SER A 19 -4.04 -12.11 13.20
C SER A 19 -5.37 -12.79 12.86
N GLN A 20 -6.49 -12.08 13.03
CA GLN A 20 -7.82 -12.63 12.72
C GLN A 20 -8.14 -12.67 11.21
N ASN A 21 -7.55 -11.79 10.40
CA ASN A 21 -7.98 -11.59 9.01
C ASN A 21 -6.91 -11.98 7.97
N ILE A 22 -5.69 -12.28 8.41
CA ILE A 22 -4.59 -12.69 7.53
C ILE A 22 -4.14 -14.09 7.93
N SER A 23 -4.45 -15.07 7.09
CA SER A 23 -4.04 -16.46 7.30
C SER A 23 -2.52 -16.57 7.45
N GLY A 24 -2.06 -17.25 8.50
CA GLY A 24 -0.64 -17.44 8.80
C GLY A 24 0.10 -16.21 9.31
N PHE A 25 -0.59 -15.09 9.57
CA PHE A 25 0.02 -13.95 10.22
C PHE A 25 0.46 -14.32 11.65
N ARG A 26 1.69 -13.95 12.00
CA ARG A 26 2.22 -14.07 13.35
C ARG A 26 2.70 -12.71 13.81
N PRO A 27 2.20 -12.19 14.93
CA PRO A 27 2.75 -10.99 15.55
C PRO A 27 4.26 -11.08 15.73
N ARG A 28 4.93 -9.96 15.47
CA ARG A 28 6.37 -9.82 15.70
C ARG A 28 6.61 -8.49 16.39
N GLN A 29 7.36 -8.52 17.47
CA GLN A 29 7.67 -7.35 18.28
C GLN A 29 8.28 -6.22 17.43
N ALA A 30 9.22 -6.54 16.56
CA ALA A 30 9.84 -5.58 15.65
C ALA A 30 8.85 -4.87 14.68
N GLN A 31 7.75 -5.54 14.27
CA GLN A 31 6.71 -4.88 13.46
C GLN A 31 5.93 -3.87 14.28
N LEU A 32 5.55 -4.23 15.51
CA LEU A 32 4.81 -3.35 16.40
C LEU A 32 5.65 -2.12 16.77
N GLU A 33 6.93 -2.31 17.09
CA GLU A 33 7.86 -1.22 17.39
C GLU A 33 8.00 -0.26 16.21
N MET A 34 8.25 -0.78 15.00
CA MET A 34 8.30 0.05 13.80
C MET A 34 6.97 0.77 13.56
N ALA A 35 5.83 0.10 13.73
CA ALA A 35 4.52 0.71 13.56
C ALA A 35 4.27 1.85 14.54
N GLN A 36 4.68 1.70 15.81
CA GLN A 36 4.58 2.74 16.82
C GLN A 36 5.49 3.94 16.51
N VAL A 37 6.70 3.70 16.00
CA VAL A 37 7.62 4.76 15.57
C VAL A 37 7.02 5.55 14.40
N VAL A 38 6.50 4.86 13.39
CA VAL A 38 5.82 5.49 12.24
C VAL A 38 4.56 6.24 12.70
N ALA A 39 3.78 5.69 13.61
CA ALA A 39 2.59 6.32 14.16
C ALA A 39 2.89 7.65 14.84
N LYS A 40 3.94 7.69 15.68
CA LYS A 40 4.41 8.92 16.32
C LYS A 40 4.85 9.94 15.28
N ALA A 41 5.64 9.53 14.28
CA ALA A 41 6.07 10.40 13.19
C ALA A 41 4.89 11.01 12.42
N VAL A 42 3.88 10.20 12.08
CA VAL A 42 2.65 10.66 11.41
C VAL A 42 1.84 11.60 12.31
N LYS A 43 1.73 11.30 13.61
CA LYS A 43 0.98 12.10 14.58
C LYS A 43 1.58 13.48 14.77
N PHE A 44 2.89 13.54 15.03
CA PHE A 44 3.62 14.77 15.35
C PHE A 44 4.24 15.46 14.13
N ALA A 45 4.09 14.90 12.93
CA ALA A 45 4.67 15.42 11.69
C ALA A 45 6.21 15.56 11.76
N THR A 46 6.88 14.62 12.40
CA THR A 46 8.34 14.60 12.56
C THR A 46 8.98 13.57 11.63
N PRO A 47 10.13 13.86 11.01
CA PRO A 47 10.84 12.89 10.20
C PRO A 47 11.39 11.75 11.07
N VAL A 48 11.44 10.55 10.50
CA VAL A 48 12.06 9.39 11.15
C VAL A 48 12.75 8.52 10.11
N VAL A 49 13.88 7.93 10.52
CA VAL A 49 14.61 6.92 9.74
C VAL A 49 14.52 5.61 10.50
N VAL A 50 14.09 4.56 9.83
CA VAL A 50 13.99 3.21 10.41
C VAL A 50 14.72 2.25 9.49
N GLU A 51 15.73 1.58 10.03
CA GLU A 51 16.31 0.41 9.40
C GLU A 51 15.54 -0.82 9.83
N ALA A 52 15.15 -1.66 8.87
CA ALA A 52 14.52 -2.93 9.17
C ALA A 52 15.05 -4.00 8.24
N GLY A 53 15.46 -5.15 8.79
CA GLY A 53 16.00 -6.29 8.03
C GLY A 53 14.98 -6.93 7.08
N THR A 54 15.43 -7.65 6.05
CA THR A 54 14.55 -8.37 5.12
C THR A 54 13.64 -9.37 5.84
N GLY A 55 12.42 -9.55 5.36
CA GLY A 55 11.48 -10.51 5.96
C GLY A 55 10.86 -10.09 7.29
N THR A 56 11.20 -8.92 7.87
CA THR A 56 10.58 -8.43 9.12
C THR A 56 9.13 -7.99 8.96
N GLY A 57 8.62 -7.87 7.73
CA GLY A 57 7.27 -7.39 7.42
C GLY A 57 7.11 -5.88 7.56
N LYS A 58 8.15 -5.14 7.16
CA LYS A 58 8.18 -3.67 7.04
C LYS A 58 6.91 -3.08 6.45
N THR A 59 6.37 -3.73 5.42
CA THR A 59 5.20 -3.27 4.69
C THR A 59 4.01 -3.01 5.62
N PHE A 60 3.68 -3.96 6.48
CA PHE A 60 2.52 -3.83 7.35
C PHE A 60 2.76 -2.78 8.44
N ALA A 61 4.00 -2.72 8.94
CA ALA A 61 4.40 -1.77 9.98
C ALA A 61 4.23 -0.31 9.55
N TYR A 62 4.43 0.06 8.28
CA TYR A 62 4.11 1.42 7.82
C TYR A 62 2.67 1.57 7.28
N LEU A 63 2.07 0.52 6.71
CA LEU A 63 0.72 0.60 6.13
C LEU A 63 -0.37 0.77 7.20
N VAL A 64 -0.30 0.02 8.29
CA VAL A 64 -1.30 0.07 9.36
C VAL A 64 -1.43 1.48 9.96
N PRO A 65 -0.34 2.12 10.46
CA PRO A 65 -0.44 3.48 10.98
C PRO A 65 -0.85 4.49 9.89
N ALA A 66 -0.40 4.34 8.64
CA ALA A 66 -0.79 5.21 7.53
C ALA A 66 -2.31 5.20 7.30
N LEU A 67 -2.92 4.02 7.18
CA LEU A 67 -4.34 3.86 6.91
C LEU A 67 -5.22 4.23 8.12
N LEU A 68 -4.76 3.95 9.34
CA LEU A 68 -5.50 4.29 10.56
C LEU A 68 -5.38 5.75 10.98
N SER A 69 -4.43 6.51 10.41
CA SER A 69 -4.18 7.91 10.78
C SER A 69 -5.33 8.84 10.40
N GLY A 70 -6.14 8.46 9.40
CA GLY A 70 -7.14 9.35 8.79
C GLY A 70 -6.54 10.51 7.99
N LYS A 71 -5.21 10.57 7.83
CA LYS A 71 -4.50 11.61 7.08
C LYS A 71 -4.27 11.18 5.63
N LYS A 72 -4.22 12.16 4.72
CA LYS A 72 -3.76 11.93 3.35
C LYS A 72 -2.29 11.50 3.39
N THR A 73 -2.00 10.29 2.92
CA THR A 73 -0.67 9.68 3.01
C THR A 73 -0.16 9.34 1.61
N ILE A 74 1.11 9.66 1.35
CA ILE A 74 1.83 9.25 0.15
C ILE A 74 2.86 8.20 0.56
N LEU A 75 2.85 7.07 -0.12
CA LEU A 75 3.83 6.00 0.05
C LEU A 75 4.71 5.96 -1.21
N SER A 76 6.01 6.11 -1.03
CA SER A 76 6.99 6.06 -2.11
C SER A 76 7.86 4.81 -1.96
N THR A 77 8.17 4.17 -3.08
CA THR A 77 9.00 2.96 -3.15
C THR A 77 10.18 3.19 -4.08
N GLY A 78 11.27 2.43 -3.90
CA GLY A 78 12.48 2.58 -4.72
C GLY A 78 12.34 2.13 -6.17
N SER A 79 11.33 1.34 -6.52
CA SER A 79 11.08 0.89 -7.89
C SER A 79 9.60 0.72 -8.19
N LYS A 80 9.26 0.69 -9.50
CA LYS A 80 7.90 0.42 -10.00
C LYS A 80 7.42 -0.97 -9.62
N ASN A 81 8.30 -1.97 -9.68
CA ASN A 81 7.95 -3.35 -9.34
C ASN A 81 7.57 -3.48 -7.85
N LEU A 82 8.30 -2.80 -6.96
CA LEU A 82 7.94 -2.73 -5.54
C LEU A 82 6.62 -1.99 -5.32
N GLN A 83 6.38 -0.94 -6.09
CA GLN A 83 5.11 -0.20 -6.07
C GLN A 83 3.94 -1.11 -6.48
N ASP A 84 4.11 -1.89 -7.55
CA ASP A 84 3.10 -2.81 -8.07
C ASP A 84 2.85 -3.98 -7.12
N GLN A 85 3.90 -4.52 -6.49
CA GLN A 85 3.75 -5.52 -5.43
C GLN A 85 2.96 -4.95 -4.24
N LEU A 86 3.34 -3.75 -3.77
CA LEU A 86 2.65 -3.09 -2.67
C LEU A 86 1.16 -2.88 -3.00
N PHE A 87 0.87 -2.35 -4.19
CA PHE A 87 -0.48 -1.97 -4.59
C PHE A 87 -1.39 -3.16 -4.90
N ASN A 88 -0.88 -4.19 -5.59
CA ASN A 88 -1.70 -5.31 -6.05
C ASN A 88 -1.78 -6.48 -5.05
N ARG A 89 -0.86 -6.56 -4.09
CA ARG A 89 -0.79 -7.69 -3.14
C ARG A 89 -0.92 -7.23 -1.69
N ASP A 90 0.03 -6.44 -1.20
CA ASP A 90 0.14 -6.17 0.23
C ASP A 90 -0.99 -5.24 0.73
N LEU A 91 -1.32 -4.23 -0.07
CA LEU A 91 -2.32 -3.22 0.28
C LEU A 91 -3.75 -3.78 0.31
N PRO A 92 -4.21 -4.61 -0.65
CA PRO A 92 -5.51 -5.28 -0.55
C PRO A 92 -5.63 -6.16 0.70
N THR A 93 -4.57 -6.88 1.08
CA THR A 93 -4.55 -7.70 2.29
C THR A 93 -4.78 -6.85 3.54
N ILE A 94 -4.04 -5.75 3.70
CA ILE A 94 -4.19 -4.86 4.87
C ILE A 94 -5.52 -4.10 4.84
N GLN A 95 -5.96 -3.64 3.67
CA GLN A 95 -7.24 -2.95 3.53
C GLN A 95 -8.39 -3.85 3.99
N LYS A 96 -8.40 -5.13 3.59
CA LYS A 96 -9.39 -6.11 4.03
C LYS A 96 -9.31 -6.34 5.54
N ALA A 97 -8.11 -6.56 6.07
CA ALA A 97 -7.91 -6.83 7.50
C ALA A 97 -8.35 -5.66 8.41
N LEU A 98 -8.11 -4.42 7.97
CA LEU A 98 -8.49 -3.22 8.72
C LEU A 98 -9.92 -2.74 8.40
N LYS A 99 -10.64 -3.40 7.48
CA LYS A 99 -11.94 -2.94 6.94
C LYS A 99 -11.87 -1.49 6.45
N TYR A 100 -10.75 -1.09 5.86
CA TYR A 100 -10.50 0.28 5.42
C TYR A 100 -11.32 0.60 4.15
N LYS A 101 -12.02 1.74 4.18
CA LYS A 101 -12.94 2.19 3.12
C LYS A 101 -12.49 3.47 2.41
N GLY A 102 -11.30 3.99 2.73
CA GLY A 102 -10.80 5.21 2.10
C GLY A 102 -10.35 4.97 0.66
N LYS A 103 -10.22 6.07 -0.10
CA LYS A 103 -9.74 6.03 -1.48
C LYS A 103 -8.24 5.76 -1.52
N ILE A 104 -7.82 4.93 -2.46
CA ILE A 104 -6.43 4.60 -2.72
C ILE A 104 -6.23 4.68 -4.23
N ALA A 105 -5.12 5.28 -4.66
CA ALA A 105 -4.76 5.38 -6.07
C ALA A 105 -3.27 5.09 -6.27
N LEU A 106 -2.94 4.49 -7.42
CA LEU A 106 -1.57 4.24 -7.85
C LEU A 106 -1.11 5.38 -8.76
N LEU A 107 -0.05 6.08 -8.34
CA LEU A 107 0.55 7.16 -9.12
C LEU A 107 1.84 6.68 -9.78
N LYS A 108 1.87 6.69 -11.12
CA LYS A 108 3.08 6.44 -11.91
C LYS A 108 3.43 7.67 -12.75
N GLY A 109 4.66 7.73 -13.27
CA GLY A 109 5.03 8.76 -14.25
C GLY A 109 4.25 8.58 -15.56
N ARG A 110 3.98 9.68 -16.28
CA ARG A 110 3.18 9.70 -17.52
C ARG A 110 3.57 8.64 -18.56
N ALA A 111 4.86 8.37 -18.71
CA ALA A 111 5.38 7.35 -19.63
C ALA A 111 4.97 5.89 -19.29
N ASN A 112 4.28 5.66 -18.16
CA ASN A 112 3.77 4.35 -17.74
C ASN A 112 2.27 4.18 -18.01
N TYR A 113 1.67 5.12 -18.73
CA TYR A 113 0.27 5.05 -19.14
C TYR A 113 0.22 4.99 -20.67
N LEU A 114 -0.76 4.24 -21.19
CA LEU A 114 -1.05 4.18 -22.60
C LEU A 114 -1.47 5.57 -23.09
N CYS A 115 -0.80 6.06 -24.13
CA CYS A 115 -1.23 7.26 -24.83
C CYS A 115 -2.25 6.85 -25.89
N LEU A 116 -3.52 7.20 -25.68
CA LEU A 116 -4.63 6.82 -26.56
C LEU A 116 -4.42 7.36 -27.98
N GLU A 117 -3.98 8.61 -28.13
CA GLU A 117 -3.68 9.21 -29.43
C GLU A 117 -2.63 8.42 -30.22
N ARG A 118 -1.53 8.01 -29.56
CA ARG A 118 -0.50 7.17 -30.20
C ARG A 118 -1.03 5.78 -30.54
N LEU A 119 -1.89 5.22 -29.70
CA LEU A 119 -2.54 3.94 -29.99
C LEU A 119 -3.42 4.06 -31.24
N ASP A 120 -4.21 5.12 -31.35
CA ASP A 120 -5.09 5.37 -32.50
C ASP A 120 -4.28 5.54 -33.80
N GLN A 121 -3.17 6.29 -33.74
CA GLN A 121 -2.26 6.47 -34.88
C GLN A 121 -1.68 5.12 -35.38
N VAL A 122 -1.16 4.30 -34.46
CA VAL A 122 -0.58 3.00 -34.82
C VAL A 122 -1.64 2.01 -35.30
N THR A 123 -2.86 2.09 -34.75
CA THR A 123 -4.01 1.29 -35.19
C THR A 123 -4.46 1.68 -36.60
N ALA A 124 -4.54 2.98 -36.90
CA ALA A 124 -4.89 3.48 -38.23
C ALA A 124 -3.87 3.11 -39.32
N MET A 125 -2.59 2.96 -38.95
CA MET A 125 -1.53 2.49 -39.83
C MET A 125 -1.57 0.97 -40.10
N GLY A 126 -2.48 0.22 -39.48
CA GLY A 126 -2.61 -1.24 -39.66
C GLY A 126 -1.49 -2.05 -39.02
N VAL A 127 -0.69 -1.45 -38.14
CA VAL A 127 0.49 -2.08 -37.51
C VAL A 127 0.07 -3.03 -36.36
N LEU A 128 -1.06 -2.74 -35.71
CA LEU A 128 -1.68 -3.63 -34.73
C LEU A 128 -2.80 -4.40 -35.46
N GLY A 129 -2.57 -5.70 -35.69
CA GLY A 129 -3.55 -6.56 -36.35
C GLY A 129 -4.90 -6.52 -35.62
N ILE A 130 -5.95 -6.22 -36.38
CA ILE A 130 -7.38 -6.14 -35.99
C ILE A 130 -7.68 -5.37 -34.69
N ASN A 131 -8.24 -4.18 -34.85
CA ASN A 131 -8.78 -3.35 -33.78
C ASN A 131 -9.84 -4.13 -32.97
N PRO A 132 -9.58 -4.52 -31.70
CA PRO A 132 -10.55 -5.27 -30.90
C PRO A 132 -11.71 -4.40 -30.39
N PHE A 133 -11.75 -3.11 -30.74
CA PHE A 133 -12.77 -2.15 -30.32
C PHE A 133 -13.65 -1.62 -31.47
N LEU A 134 -13.50 -2.15 -32.69
CA LEU A 134 -14.49 -1.90 -33.74
C LEU A 134 -15.69 -2.84 -33.53
N PRO A 135 -16.94 -2.31 -33.40
CA PRO A 135 -18.12 -3.16 -33.49
C PRO A 135 -18.19 -3.73 -34.90
N ILE A 136 -18.55 -5.02 -35.00
CA ILE A 136 -18.93 -5.69 -36.25
C ILE A 136 -20.18 -4.99 -36.81
#